data_AF-A0A0D7WA14-F1
#
_entry.id   AF-A0A0D7WA14-F1
#
_cell.length_a   1.000
_cell.length_b   1.000
_cell.length_c   1.000
_cell.angle_alpha   90.00
_cell.angle_beta   90.00
_cell.angle_gamma   90.00
#
_symmetry.space_group_name_H-M   'P 1'
#
loop_
_entity.id
_entity.type
_entity.pdbx_description
1 polymer ?
#
loop_
_entity_poly.entity_id
_entity_poly.type
_entity_poly.pdbx_seq_one_letter_code
_entity_poly.pdbx_strand_id
1 'polypeptide(L)'
;MSANTPLNLSELPIYIKAQEIFTLSQSISLYLNDDLSALNSDGTEDNNIYFSGDIVQQSNSLAPEIANAQSERCSYKKRKHLASLKRLTNRLYKNSYRLEKSNSNGKDFLPILRSELRKFKKLQRSWVMTL
;
A
#
# COMPACT_ATOMS: atom_id res chain seq x y z
N MET A 1 -5.58 5.46 -22.77
CA MET A 1 -6.35 6.49 -22.05
C MET A 1 -5.38 7.26 -21.17
N SER A 2 -4.88 8.41 -21.64
CA SER A 2 -3.97 9.27 -20.88
C SER A 2 -4.80 10.15 -19.95
N ALA A 3 -4.86 9.81 -18.66
CA ALA A 3 -5.49 10.67 -17.68
C ALA A 3 -4.58 11.89 -17.45
N ASN A 4 -5.15 13.08 -17.64
CA ASN A 4 -4.53 14.37 -17.31
C ASN A 4 -4.10 14.37 -15.85
N THR A 5 -2.88 13.91 -15.62
CA THR A 5 -2.17 13.99 -14.36
C THR A 5 -1.92 15.49 -14.14
N PRO A 6 -2.42 16.11 -13.04
CA PRO A 6 -2.13 17.51 -12.79
C PRO A 6 -0.62 17.72 -12.83
N LEU A 7 -0.16 18.79 -13.48
CA LEU A 7 1.20 19.07 -13.97
C LEU A 7 2.38 18.93 -12.96
N ASN A 8 2.16 18.48 -11.73
CA ASN A 8 3.19 18.18 -10.73
C ASN A 8 2.92 16.90 -9.89
N LEU A 9 1.85 16.13 -10.16
CA LEU A 9 1.48 14.98 -9.32
C LEU A 9 2.51 13.85 -9.40
N SER A 10 3.05 13.58 -10.58
CA SER A 10 4.12 12.59 -10.78
C SER A 10 5.44 12.98 -10.11
N GLU A 11 5.62 14.26 -9.78
CA GLU A 11 6.80 14.78 -9.09
C GLU A 11 6.63 14.83 -7.57
N LEU A 12 5.39 14.67 -7.07
CA LEU A 12 5.14 14.67 -5.63
C LEU A 12 5.86 13.47 -4.98
N PRO A 13 6.76 13.70 -4.01
CA PRO A 13 7.51 12.60 -3.39
C PRO A 13 6.60 11.55 -2.75
N ILE A 14 5.46 11.95 -2.19
CA ILE A 14 4.48 11.02 -1.63
C ILE A 14 3.83 10.13 -2.69
N TYR A 15 3.59 10.66 -3.89
CA TYR A 15 2.96 9.94 -4.99
C TYR A 15 3.93 8.90 -5.57
N ILE A 16 5.18 9.31 -5.83
CA ILE A 16 6.27 8.39 -6.21
C ILE A 16 6.40 7.28 -5.16
N LYS A 17 6.38 7.65 -3.88
CA LYS A 17 6.48 6.68 -2.79
C LYS A 17 5.31 5.70 -2.72
N ALA A 18 4.10 6.13 -3.07
CA ALA A 18 2.95 5.24 -3.18
C ALA A 18 3.16 4.19 -4.28
N GLN A 19 3.72 4.58 -5.42
CA GLN A 19 4.04 3.67 -6.52
C GLN A 19 5.14 2.68 -6.14
N GLU A 20 6.21 3.13 -5.48
CA GLU A 20 7.26 2.23 -4.96
C GLU A 20 6.71 1.18 -3.99
N ILE A 21 5.81 1.59 -3.08
CA ILE A 21 5.13 0.67 -2.15
C ILE A 21 4.24 -0.31 -2.91
N PHE A 22 3.55 0.13 -3.96
CA PHE A 22 2.73 -0.76 -4.78
C PHE A 22 3.57 -1.82 -5.48
N THR A 23 4.66 -1.42 -6.15
CA THR A 23 5.60 -2.36 -6.79
C THR A 23 6.14 -3.36 -5.79
N LEU A 24 6.60 -2.90 -4.61
CA LEU A 24 7.07 -3.79 -3.55
C LEU A 24 5.97 -4.74 -3.06
N SER A 25 4.74 -4.27 -2.95
CA SER A 25 3.60 -5.10 -2.52
C SER A 25 3.28 -6.18 -3.55
N GLN A 26 3.41 -5.90 -4.84
CA GLN A 26 3.27 -6.90 -5.91
C GLN A 26 4.36 -7.97 -5.80
N SER A 27 5.63 -7.58 -5.58
CA SER A 27 6.71 -8.53 -5.36
C SER A 27 6.44 -9.43 -4.14
N ILE A 28 6.04 -8.85 -3.02
CA ILE A 28 5.66 -9.62 -1.81
C ILE A 28 4.54 -10.60 -2.13
N SER A 29 3.49 -10.15 -2.82
CA SER A 29 2.35 -11.00 -3.16
C SER A 29 2.72 -12.17 -4.06
N LEU A 30 3.65 -11.98 -4.99
CA LEU A 30 4.14 -13.04 -5.87
C LEU A 30 4.81 -14.14 -5.04
N TYR A 31 5.76 -13.77 -4.16
CA TYR A 31 6.43 -14.71 -3.27
C TYR A 31 5.46 -15.42 -2.32
N LEU A 32 4.48 -14.70 -1.76
CA LEU A 32 3.46 -15.31 -0.91
C LEU A 32 2.59 -16.31 -1.66
N ASN A 33 2.31 -16.07 -2.94
CA ASN A 33 1.53 -16.99 -3.76
C ASN A 33 2.31 -18.29 -3.97
N ASP A 34 3.60 -18.20 -4.28
CA ASP A 34 4.46 -19.37 -4.45
C ASP A 34 4.54 -20.20 -3.15
N ASP A 35 4.65 -19.54 -1.99
CA ASP A 35 4.79 -20.22 -0.70
C ASP A 35 3.48 -20.79 -0.14
N LEU A 36 2.33 -20.14 -0.39
CA LEU A 36 1.09 -20.37 0.35
C LEU A 36 -0.11 -20.82 -0.52
N SER A 37 0.07 -20.98 -1.84
CA SER A 37 -1.03 -21.37 -2.74
C SER A 37 -1.38 -22.86 -2.70
N ALA A 38 -0.47 -23.70 -2.22
CA ALA A 38 -0.72 -25.13 -2.07
C ALA A 38 -1.78 -25.39 -0.98
N LEU A 39 -2.65 -26.37 -1.23
CA LEU A 39 -3.58 -26.83 -0.21
C LEU A 39 -2.84 -27.59 0.90
N ASN A 40 -3.33 -27.45 2.11
CA ASN A 40 -2.92 -28.26 3.26
C ASN A 40 -3.29 -29.73 3.03
N SER A 41 -2.75 -30.62 3.88
CA SER A 41 -3.00 -32.07 3.80
C SER A 41 -4.48 -32.45 3.97
N ASP A 42 -5.29 -31.58 4.57
CA ASP A 42 -6.73 -31.74 4.75
C ASP A 42 -7.57 -31.13 3.62
N GLY A 43 -6.92 -30.57 2.58
CA GLY A 43 -7.56 -29.93 1.43
C GLY A 43 -7.99 -28.48 1.67
N THR A 44 -7.68 -27.89 2.83
CA THR A 44 -7.95 -26.48 3.12
C THR A 44 -6.85 -25.57 2.56
N GLU A 45 -7.18 -24.29 2.30
CA GLU A 45 -6.18 -23.28 1.93
C GLU A 45 -5.45 -22.73 3.17
N ASP A 46 -4.23 -22.23 3.01
CA ASP A 46 -3.60 -21.41 4.05
C ASP A 46 -4.32 -20.05 4.14
N ASN A 47 -4.95 -19.75 5.27
CA ASN A 47 -5.63 -18.48 5.53
C ASN A 47 -4.75 -17.23 5.32
N ASN A 48 -3.42 -17.37 5.38
CA ASN A 48 -2.48 -16.30 5.11
C ASN A 48 -2.40 -15.94 3.62
N ILE A 49 -2.87 -16.78 2.69
CA ILE A 49 -2.84 -16.45 1.25
C ILE A 49 -3.63 -15.18 0.95
N TYR A 50 -4.74 -14.94 1.65
CA TYR A 50 -5.64 -13.81 1.38
C TYR A 50 -5.02 -12.44 1.64
N PHE A 51 -4.06 -12.33 2.58
CA PHE A 51 -3.43 -11.02 2.84
C PHE A 51 -2.47 -10.59 1.73
N SER A 52 -2.03 -11.52 0.88
CA SER A 52 -1.27 -11.21 -0.33
C SER A 52 -2.10 -10.33 -1.28
N GLY A 53 -3.39 -10.65 -1.45
CA GLY A 53 -4.33 -9.79 -2.18
C GLY A 53 -4.56 -8.45 -1.47
N ASP A 54 -4.73 -8.48 -0.14
CA ASP A 54 -4.94 -7.26 0.66
C ASP A 54 -3.78 -6.26 0.52
N ILE A 55 -2.52 -6.73 0.55
CA ILE A 55 -1.36 -5.83 0.50
C ILE A 55 -1.25 -5.14 -0.87
N VAL A 56 -1.56 -5.84 -1.96
CA VAL A 56 -1.60 -5.28 -3.33
C VAL A 56 -2.77 -4.31 -3.48
N GLN A 57 -3.98 -4.71 -3.08
CA GLN A 57 -5.18 -3.89 -3.22
C GLN A 57 -5.07 -2.57 -2.44
N GLN A 58 -4.56 -2.63 -1.22
CA GLN A 58 -4.42 -1.45 -0.35
C GLN A 58 -3.32 -0.50 -0.80
N SER A 59 -2.19 -1.03 -1.30
CA SER A 59 -1.09 -0.22 -1.83
C SER A 59 -1.46 0.45 -3.15
N ASN A 60 -2.14 -0.28 -4.05
CA ASN A 60 -2.67 0.27 -5.31
C ASN A 60 -3.61 1.46 -5.06
N SER A 61 -4.34 1.44 -3.94
CA SER A 61 -5.28 2.50 -3.58
C SER A 61 -4.63 3.78 -3.05
N LEU A 62 -3.33 3.77 -2.70
CA LEU A 62 -2.66 4.96 -2.16
C LEU A 62 -2.56 6.10 -3.18
N ALA A 63 -2.09 5.80 -4.40
CA ALA A 63 -1.86 6.80 -5.44
C ALA A 63 -3.15 7.50 -5.90
N PRO A 64 -4.28 6.78 -6.14
CA PRO A 64 -5.57 7.42 -6.42
C PRO A 64 -6.05 8.35 -5.29
N GLU A 65 -5.90 7.96 -4.02
CA GLU A 65 -6.31 8.82 -2.90
C GLU A 65 -5.46 10.10 -2.81
N ILE A 66 -4.17 10.03 -3.15
CA ILE A 66 -3.30 11.20 -3.25
C ILE A 66 -3.74 12.11 -4.40
N ALA A 67 -3.96 11.53 -5.60
CA ALA A 67 -4.39 12.26 -6.79
C ALA A 67 -5.73 12.98 -6.58
N ASN A 68 -6.68 12.29 -5.96
CA ASN A 68 -7.99 12.84 -5.64
C ASN A 68 -7.89 13.96 -4.60
N ALA A 69 -7.13 13.77 -3.52
CA ALA A 69 -6.92 14.83 -2.52
C ALA A 69 -6.24 16.08 -3.11
N GLN A 70 -5.28 15.90 -4.02
CA GLN A 70 -4.56 17.00 -4.67
C GLN A 70 -5.45 17.82 -5.61
N SER A 71 -6.37 17.17 -6.31
CA SER A 71 -7.27 17.80 -7.29
C SER A 71 -8.59 18.31 -6.70
N GLU A 72 -8.97 17.84 -5.50
CA GLU A 72 -10.25 18.16 -4.88
C GLU A 72 -10.28 19.58 -4.29
N ARG A 73 -11.27 20.36 -4.74
CA ARG A 73 -11.52 21.74 -4.29
C ARG A 73 -12.40 21.79 -3.04
N CYS A 74 -13.31 20.82 -2.89
CA CYS A 74 -14.19 20.72 -1.75
C CYS A 74 -13.43 20.21 -0.52
N SER A 75 -13.21 21.08 0.47
CA SER A 75 -12.48 20.75 1.71
C SER A 75 -13.02 19.50 2.43
N TYR A 76 -14.35 19.28 2.45
CA TYR A 76 -14.93 18.08 3.04
C TYR A 76 -14.52 16.79 2.32
N LYS A 77 -14.59 16.77 0.98
CA LYS A 77 -14.17 15.61 0.18
C LYS A 77 -12.66 15.39 0.25
N LYS A 78 -11.86 16.46 0.20
CA LYS A 78 -10.41 16.41 0.40
C LYS A 78 -10.06 15.72 1.73
N ARG A 79 -10.71 16.12 2.83
CA ARG A 79 -10.55 15.47 4.15
C ARG A 79 -10.91 13.99 4.15
N LYS A 80 -11.92 13.56 3.37
CA LYS A 80 -12.24 12.13 3.22
C LYS A 80 -11.10 11.37 2.57
N HIS A 81 -10.54 11.88 1.47
CA HIS A 81 -9.39 11.25 0.80
C HIS A 81 -8.18 11.14 1.73
N LEU A 82 -7.86 12.19 2.48
CA LEU A 82 -6.78 12.15 3.48
C LEU A 82 -7.04 11.13 4.60
N ALA A 83 -8.28 10.99 5.06
CA ALA A 83 -8.67 9.99 6.04
C ALA A 83 -8.57 8.57 5.48
N SER A 84 -9.01 8.35 4.24
CA SER A 84 -8.84 7.08 3.51
C SER A 84 -7.37 6.72 3.39
N LEU A 85 -6.52 7.67 2.96
CA LEU A 85 -5.08 7.47 2.84
C LEU A 85 -4.46 7.03 4.18
N LYS A 86 -4.78 7.70 5.28
CA LYS A 86 -4.32 7.31 6.63
C LYS A 86 -4.78 5.89 7.01
N ARG A 87 -6.02 5.51 6.67
CA ARG A 87 -6.55 4.16 6.93
C ARG A 87 -5.81 3.11 6.11
N LEU A 88 -5.58 3.35 4.81
CA LEU A 88 -4.83 2.46 3.93
C LEU A 88 -3.40 2.25 4.44
N THR A 89 -2.69 3.33 4.78
CA THR A 89 -1.33 3.23 5.35
C THR A 89 -1.32 2.38 6.62
N ASN A 90 -2.29 2.57 7.52
CA ASN A 90 -2.38 1.75 8.73
C ASN A 90 -2.70 0.28 8.44
N ARG A 91 -3.53 -0.02 7.43
CA ARG A 91 -3.81 -1.39 7.01
C ARG A 91 -2.58 -2.06 6.40
N LEU A 92 -1.76 -1.34 5.62
CA LEU A 92 -0.48 -1.83 5.13
C LEU A 92 0.50 -2.16 6.27
N TYR A 93 0.56 -1.32 7.31
CA TYR A 93 1.31 -1.68 8.52
C TYR A 93 0.76 -2.96 9.16
N LYS A 94 -0.57 -3.11 9.29
CA LYS A 94 -1.19 -4.35 9.80
C LYS A 94 -0.81 -5.58 8.95
N ASN A 95 -0.80 -5.45 7.63
CA ASN A 95 -0.36 -6.51 6.74
C ASN A 95 1.12 -6.84 6.91
N SER A 96 1.99 -5.87 7.22
CA SER A 96 3.39 -6.17 7.57
C SER A 96 3.52 -7.04 8.84
N TYR A 97 2.60 -6.92 9.81
CA TYR A 97 2.58 -7.82 10.98
C TYR A 97 1.98 -9.19 10.65
N ARG A 98 1.05 -9.27 9.68
CA ARG A 98 0.55 -10.57 9.18
C ARG A 98 1.65 -11.32 8.44
N LEU A 99 2.42 -10.63 7.60
CA LEU A 99 3.59 -11.15 6.90
C LEU A 99 4.65 -11.70 7.87
N GLU A 100 4.92 -10.99 8.96
CA GLU A 100 5.85 -11.46 10.00
C GLU A 100 5.40 -12.79 10.65
N LYS A 101 4.09 -13.04 10.68
CA LYS A 101 3.50 -14.24 11.30
C LYS A 101 3.21 -15.37 10.32
N SER A 102 3.19 -15.13 9.01
CA SER A 102 2.90 -16.17 8.01
C SER A 102 4.01 -17.20 7.94
N ASN A 103 3.76 -18.38 7.37
CA ASN A 103 4.82 -19.38 7.16
C ASN A 103 5.42 -19.25 5.76
N SER A 104 6.08 -18.12 5.48
CA SER A 104 6.61 -17.80 4.15
C SER A 104 7.96 -17.11 4.23
N ASN A 105 8.79 -17.31 3.19
CA ASN A 105 10.05 -16.62 2.95
C ASN A 105 9.84 -15.14 2.59
N GLY A 106 8.62 -14.73 2.27
CA GLY A 106 8.23 -13.33 2.07
C GLY A 106 8.56 -12.41 3.26
N LYS A 107 8.89 -12.97 4.44
CA LYS A 107 9.39 -12.22 5.60
C LYS A 107 10.69 -11.47 5.33
N ASP A 108 11.48 -11.89 4.36
CA ASP A 108 12.72 -11.19 3.97
C ASP A 108 12.44 -9.78 3.45
N PHE A 109 11.21 -9.51 2.99
CA PHE A 109 10.76 -8.18 2.61
C PHE A 109 10.35 -7.29 3.81
N LEU A 110 10.27 -7.79 5.04
CA LEU A 110 9.83 -7.01 6.19
C LEU A 110 10.68 -5.75 6.45
N PRO A 111 12.03 -5.81 6.44
CA PRO A 111 12.85 -4.64 6.69
C PRO A 111 12.61 -3.55 5.64
N ILE A 112 12.54 -3.94 4.37
CA ILE A 112 12.29 -3.00 3.28
C ILE A 112 10.87 -2.45 3.34
N LEU A 113 9.83 -3.29 3.45
CA LEU A 113 8.43 -2.84 3.54
C LEU A 113 8.21 -1.87 4.69
N ARG A 114 8.71 -2.17 5.89
CA ARG A 114 8.56 -1.30 7.07
C ARG A 114 9.33 0.02 6.90
N SER A 115 10.50 -0.01 6.26
CA SER A 115 11.27 1.19 5.93
C SER A 115 10.51 2.09 4.96
N GLU A 116 9.96 1.51 3.89
CA GLU A 116 9.20 2.20 2.87
C GLU A 116 7.91 2.82 3.43
N LEU A 117 7.15 2.08 4.23
CA LEU A 117 5.96 2.59 4.94
C LEU A 117 6.30 3.70 5.96
N ARG A 118 7.49 3.66 6.57
CA ARG A 118 7.95 4.71 7.50
C ARG A 118 8.28 5.99 6.75
N LYS A 119 8.99 5.89 5.62
CA LYS A 119 9.27 7.03 4.74
C LYS A 119 7.97 7.63 4.20
N PHE A 120 7.05 6.79 3.70
CA PHE A 120 5.75 7.23 3.22
C PHE A 120 4.97 8.01 4.29
N LYS A 121 4.90 7.50 5.53
CA LYS A 121 4.21 8.17 6.64
C LYS A 121 4.81 9.55 6.97
N LYS A 122 6.13 9.71 6.82
CA LYS A 122 6.79 11.03 6.98
C LYS A 122 6.37 11.97 5.85
N LEU A 123 6.47 11.52 4.60
CA LEU A 123 6.04 12.29 3.42
C LEU A 123 4.57 12.69 3.50
N GLN A 124 3.70 11.77 3.92
CA GLN A 124 2.27 12.02 4.13
C GLN A 124 2.03 13.14 5.13
N ARG A 125 2.74 13.16 6.25
CA ARG A 125 2.59 14.23 7.26
C ARG A 125 2.99 15.59 6.69
N SER A 126 4.14 15.67 6.01
CA SER A 126 4.62 16.92 5.42
C SER A 126 3.69 17.41 4.32
N TRP A 127 3.25 16.52 3.42
CA TRP A 127 2.35 16.87 2.32
C TRP A 127 0.95 17.28 2.78
N VAL A 128 0.41 16.68 3.84
CA VAL A 128 -0.89 17.12 4.38
C VAL A 128 -0.84 18.55 4.89
N MET A 129 0.31 19.04 5.36
CA MET A 129 0.45 20.44 5.79
C MET A 129 0.50 21.43 4.62
N THR A 130 0.71 20.95 3.38
CA THR A 130 0.73 21.79 2.17
C THR A 130 -0.62 21.84 1.45
N LEU A 131 -1.65 21.18 1.97
CA LEU A 131 -2.97 20.98 1.33
C LEU A 131 -4.10 21.77 1.97
#